data_AF-A0A384KMP7-F1
#
_entry.id   AF-A0A384KMP7-F1
#
_cell.length_a   1.000
_cell.length_b   1.000
_cell.length_c   1.000
_cell.angle_alpha   90.00
_cell.angle_beta   90.00
_cell.angle_gamma   90.00
#
_symmetry.space_group_name_H-M   'P 1'
#
loop_
_entity.id
_entity.type
_entity.pdbx_description
1 polymer ?
#
loop_
_entity_poly.entity_id
_entity_poly.type
_entity_poly.pdbx_seq_one_letter_code
_entity_poly.pdbx_strand_id
1 'polypeptide(L)'
;MSERNSSRQHSRRKYLAALGAAGVAAVGSTGVIAGRGRDDEQTDVEGTLYSPPSGAPAPGSLYPRVTRLKRGSGKGSEKQLLATFEYYPSMSGGSRPYFPVYRSTDGGETWSKFSEIHDTSGKDWGLRYQPTLFELPHAVGPWPAGTVLAAGNSIPILDDPEDVPEGEVGELGETSIDLYASTDRGESWEFVSTVVTGGKAVPYDGNSPVWEPELGLDDDGNLVCYFADERMGSDDDYNQLVAYKASEDGGQSWGDEQFVAAIPDETTRPGMPTVTPLPNGTYVMSYEVIGPDYLYGEVHVKTSPDGREWGDPTDVGTLVSTADGRRFINGPYVTWTRAGGKDGTILVSGKQLVDGNRDLAEGNGEVVLANSNLDGSGDWEAVDAPLSFETEGDLGGRAFVGWTTPLLPSRHGDELLQLTSVADGPNLCEISYGVQSLPLDDGT
;
A
#
# COMPACT_ATOMS: atom_id res chain seq x y z
N MET A 1 -32.59 28.31 -46.72
CA MET A 1 -33.04 27.43 -45.63
C MET A 1 -32.13 26.24 -45.61
N SER A 2 -31.45 26.05 -44.50
CA SER A 2 -30.18 25.33 -44.38
C SER A 2 -30.32 23.81 -44.56
N GLU A 3 -29.39 23.25 -45.34
CA GLU A 3 -28.90 21.87 -45.31
C GLU A 3 -28.29 21.54 -43.90
N ARG A 4 -27.86 20.35 -43.50
CA ARG A 4 -27.49 19.10 -44.18
C ARG A 4 -27.34 17.99 -43.10
N ASN A 5 -27.31 16.76 -43.60
CA ASN A 5 -27.19 15.48 -42.90
C ASN A 5 -25.72 15.11 -42.55
N SER A 6 -25.56 14.08 -41.69
CA SER A 6 -24.46 13.11 -41.58
C SER A 6 -23.25 13.33 -40.64
N SER A 7 -23.05 12.29 -39.80
CA SER A 7 -21.81 11.55 -39.49
C SER A 7 -20.49 12.29 -39.31
N ARG A 8 -19.90 12.16 -38.11
CA ARG A 8 -18.47 12.42 -37.87
C ARG A 8 -17.72 11.10 -37.70
N GLN A 9 -17.00 10.74 -38.76
CA GLN A 9 -15.86 9.83 -38.72
C GLN A 9 -14.59 10.58 -38.31
N HIS A 10 -13.69 9.80 -37.73
CA HIS A 10 -12.32 10.05 -37.33
C HIS A 10 -11.49 10.90 -38.32
N SER A 11 -10.73 11.85 -37.78
CA SER A 11 -9.67 12.57 -38.50
C SER A 11 -8.29 12.11 -38.01
N ARG A 12 -7.64 11.24 -38.80
CA ARG A 12 -6.18 11.05 -38.80
C ARG A 12 -5.55 12.00 -39.84
N ARG A 13 -4.55 12.79 -39.44
CA ARG A 13 -3.53 13.44 -40.31
C ARG A 13 -2.18 12.84 -39.90
N LYS A 14 -1.55 11.95 -40.68
CA LYS A 14 -0.66 12.15 -41.84
C LYS A 14 0.54 13.08 -41.58
N TYR A 15 1.72 12.47 -41.43
CA TYR A 15 2.97 12.98 -42.02
C TYR A 15 3.53 11.94 -43.01
N LEU A 16 4.10 12.47 -44.09
CA LEU A 16 4.42 11.85 -45.38
C LEU A 16 5.85 11.30 -45.44
N ALA A 17 6.03 10.39 -46.40
CA ALA A 17 7.19 9.57 -46.71
C ALA A 17 8.42 10.31 -47.26
N ALA A 18 9.58 9.65 -47.15
CA ALA A 18 10.62 9.65 -48.18
C ALA A 18 11.23 8.25 -48.33
N LEU A 19 11.24 7.75 -49.57
CA LEU A 19 11.79 6.49 -50.05
C LEU A 19 13.26 6.67 -50.48
N GLY A 20 14.07 5.62 -50.34
CA GLY A 20 15.38 5.49 -51.02
C GLY A 20 15.87 4.04 -50.98
N ALA A 21 16.07 3.44 -52.15
CA ALA A 21 16.25 2.01 -52.38
C ALA A 21 17.72 1.51 -52.39
N ALA A 22 17.88 0.25 -51.96
CA ALA A 22 18.78 -0.83 -52.38
C ALA A 22 20.25 -0.59 -52.81
N GLY A 23 21.17 -1.37 -52.23
CA GLY A 23 22.27 -1.98 -53.01
C GLY A 23 23.60 -2.30 -52.30
N VAL A 24 23.91 -3.61 -52.23
CA VAL A 24 25.23 -4.28 -52.36
C VAL A 24 26.16 -4.39 -51.13
N ALA A 25 26.66 -5.63 -50.96
CA ALA A 25 27.55 -6.15 -49.94
C ALA A 25 29.01 -5.66 -50.03
N ALA A 26 29.69 -5.59 -48.87
CA ALA A 26 31.13 -5.73 -48.74
C ALA A 26 31.52 -6.32 -47.38
N VAL A 27 32.42 -7.30 -47.43
CA VAL A 27 33.09 -7.95 -46.28
C VAL A 27 34.10 -6.98 -45.67
N GLY A 28 34.10 -6.85 -44.35
CA GLY A 28 35.12 -6.08 -43.62
C GLY A 28 35.19 -6.51 -42.16
N SER A 29 36.15 -7.38 -41.84
CA SER A 29 36.53 -7.74 -40.49
C SER A 29 37.29 -6.58 -39.83
N THR A 30 36.74 -6.02 -38.76
CA THR A 30 37.50 -5.25 -37.74
C THR A 30 36.84 -5.46 -36.38
N GLY A 31 37.68 -5.72 -35.37
CA GLY A 31 37.25 -6.15 -34.05
C GLY A 31 36.41 -5.10 -33.32
N VAL A 32 35.34 -5.57 -32.69
CA VAL A 32 34.55 -4.79 -31.75
C VAL A 32 35.09 -5.09 -30.36
N ILE A 33 35.71 -4.08 -29.75
CA ILE A 33 35.86 -4.00 -28.29
C ILE A 33 34.43 -4.02 -27.76
N ALA A 34 34.06 -5.11 -27.07
CA ALA A 34 32.79 -5.18 -26.35
C ALA A 34 32.82 -4.16 -25.21
N GLY A 35 32.39 -2.94 -25.51
CA GLY A 35 31.85 -2.06 -24.49
C GLY A 35 30.63 -2.76 -23.89
N ARG A 36 30.65 -2.99 -22.59
CA ARG A 36 29.42 -3.29 -21.84
C ARG A 36 28.56 -2.04 -21.88
N GLY A 37 27.74 -1.92 -22.92
CA GLY A 37 26.56 -1.06 -22.87
C GLY A 37 25.59 -1.67 -21.86
N ARG A 38 25.30 -0.95 -20.79
CA ARG A 38 24.02 -1.06 -20.10
C ARG A 38 23.00 -0.44 -21.04
N ASP A 39 22.41 -1.27 -21.89
CA ASP A 39 21.11 -0.95 -22.49
C ASP A 39 20.07 -1.59 -21.56
N ASP A 40 19.89 -1.04 -20.36
CA ASP A 40 18.62 -1.17 -19.64
C ASP A 40 17.77 -0.01 -20.17
N GLU A 41 16.99 -0.30 -21.21
CA GLU A 41 15.99 0.62 -21.73
C GLU A 41 15.00 0.90 -20.59
N GLN A 42 14.86 2.16 -20.17
CA GLN A 42 13.85 2.57 -19.18
C GLN A 42 12.48 2.12 -19.69
N THR A 43 11.88 1.14 -19.03
CA THR A 43 10.52 0.71 -19.33
C THR A 43 9.61 1.23 -18.24
N ASP A 44 8.98 2.37 -18.50
CA ASP A 44 7.78 2.72 -17.77
C ASP A 44 6.73 1.65 -18.08
N VAL A 45 6.29 0.94 -17.06
CA VAL A 45 5.28 -0.12 -17.14
C VAL A 45 4.06 0.32 -16.38
N GLU A 46 2.90 0.22 -17.00
CA GLU A 46 1.60 0.33 -16.34
C GLU A 46 0.78 -0.90 -16.70
N GLY A 47 0.08 -1.46 -15.71
CA GLY A 47 -0.78 -2.59 -15.94
C GLY A 47 -1.74 -2.87 -14.81
N THR A 48 -2.62 -3.83 -15.04
CA THR A 48 -3.59 -4.29 -14.05
C THR A 48 -3.11 -5.60 -13.43
N LEU A 49 -3.00 -5.62 -12.10
CA LEU A 49 -2.69 -6.82 -11.31
C LEU A 49 -3.90 -7.75 -11.26
N TYR A 50 -5.08 -7.16 -11.02
CA TYR A 50 -6.34 -7.89 -10.90
C TYR A 50 -7.52 -6.99 -11.29
N SER A 51 -8.33 -7.43 -12.27
CA SER A 51 -9.65 -6.87 -12.54
C SER A 51 -10.73 -7.80 -11.99
N PRO A 52 -11.73 -7.30 -11.23
CA PRO A 52 -12.87 -8.08 -10.80
C PRO A 52 -13.64 -8.67 -12.00
N PRO A 53 -14.09 -9.93 -11.94
CA PRO A 53 -14.92 -10.49 -13.00
C PRO A 53 -16.30 -9.83 -13.05
N SER A 54 -16.97 -9.92 -14.19
CA SER A 54 -18.37 -9.48 -14.32
C SER A 54 -19.26 -10.14 -13.27
N GLY A 55 -20.04 -9.32 -12.55
CA GLY A 55 -20.90 -9.78 -11.45
C GLY A 55 -20.19 -9.90 -10.10
N ALA A 56 -18.91 -9.52 -9.99
CA ALA A 56 -18.26 -9.38 -8.70
C ALA A 56 -19.01 -8.37 -7.81
N PRO A 57 -19.11 -8.62 -6.49
CA PRO A 57 -19.71 -7.66 -5.58
C PRO A 57 -18.81 -6.42 -5.44
N ALA A 58 -19.41 -5.26 -5.22
CA ALA A 58 -18.65 -4.05 -4.92
C ALA A 58 -17.97 -4.16 -3.54
N PRO A 59 -16.75 -3.60 -3.37
CA PRO A 59 -16.00 -2.81 -4.36
C PRO A 59 -15.15 -3.66 -5.32
N GLY A 60 -15.24 -4.98 -5.32
CA GLY A 60 -14.44 -5.86 -6.18
C GLY A 60 -13.08 -6.19 -5.58
N SER A 61 -12.15 -5.22 -5.56
CA SER A 61 -10.85 -5.35 -4.89
C SER A 61 -10.39 -4.03 -4.28
N LEU A 62 -9.60 -4.09 -3.21
CA LEU A 62 -9.15 -2.92 -2.45
C LEU A 62 -7.86 -3.21 -1.67
N TYR A 63 -7.23 -2.19 -1.10
CA TYR A 63 -6.16 -2.30 -0.10
C TYR A 63 -4.95 -3.14 -0.57
N PRO A 64 -4.32 -2.81 -1.72
CA PRO A 64 -3.15 -3.54 -2.15
C PRO A 64 -2.01 -3.40 -1.15
N ARG A 65 -1.14 -4.41 -1.10
CA ARG A 65 0.16 -4.42 -0.43
C ARG A 65 1.18 -5.15 -1.27
N VAL A 66 2.44 -4.76 -1.13
CA VAL A 66 3.55 -5.35 -1.88
C VAL A 66 4.77 -5.50 -0.98
N THR A 67 5.52 -6.59 -1.15
CA THR A 67 6.80 -6.78 -0.49
C THR A 67 7.83 -7.35 -1.47
N ARG A 68 9.10 -6.98 -1.26
CA ARG A 68 10.23 -7.50 -2.04
C ARG A 68 10.83 -8.70 -1.33
N LEU A 69 10.96 -9.82 -2.04
CA LEU A 69 11.71 -10.97 -1.53
C LEU A 69 13.20 -10.71 -1.68
N LYS A 70 13.87 -10.48 -0.55
CA LYS A 70 15.29 -10.15 -0.50
C LYS A 70 16.18 -11.37 -0.62
N ARG A 71 15.69 -12.56 -0.23
CA ARG A 71 16.49 -13.79 -0.16
C ARG A 71 15.99 -14.88 -1.12
N GLY A 72 16.93 -15.45 -1.89
CA GLY A 72 16.74 -16.59 -2.80
C GLY A 72 18.06 -17.03 -3.43
N SER A 73 18.19 -18.30 -3.83
CA SER A 73 19.46 -18.89 -4.32
C SER A 73 19.62 -18.88 -5.85
N GLY A 74 18.70 -18.24 -6.59
CA GLY A 74 18.71 -18.17 -8.05
C GLY A 74 19.01 -16.78 -8.62
N LYS A 75 19.48 -16.73 -9.88
CA LYS A 75 19.54 -15.48 -10.67
C LYS A 75 18.12 -14.89 -10.78
N GLY A 76 17.96 -13.59 -10.54
CA GLY A 76 16.65 -12.91 -10.57
C GLY A 76 15.87 -12.97 -9.26
N SER A 77 16.42 -13.59 -8.20
CA SER A 77 15.79 -13.58 -6.87
C SER A 77 15.66 -12.17 -6.30
N GLU A 78 16.55 -11.26 -6.70
CA GLU A 78 16.55 -9.85 -6.35
C GLU A 78 15.36 -9.05 -6.89
N LYS A 79 14.73 -9.57 -7.95
CA LYS A 79 13.57 -8.99 -8.65
C LYS A 79 12.23 -9.57 -8.20
N GLN A 80 12.23 -10.54 -7.28
CA GLN A 80 10.99 -11.21 -6.88
C GLN A 80 10.18 -10.34 -5.92
N LEU A 81 8.90 -10.20 -6.24
CA LEU A 81 7.92 -9.44 -5.48
C LEU A 81 6.70 -10.31 -5.19
N LEU A 82 6.08 -10.09 -4.04
CA LEU A 82 4.75 -10.59 -3.74
C LEU A 82 3.81 -9.41 -3.54
N ALA A 83 2.61 -9.51 -4.08
CA ALA A 83 1.52 -8.56 -3.87
C ALA A 83 0.26 -9.27 -3.38
N THR A 84 -0.53 -8.58 -2.58
CA THR A 84 -1.84 -9.05 -2.09
C THR A 84 -2.79 -7.87 -1.98
N PHE A 85 -4.07 -8.14 -1.75
CA PHE A 85 -5.14 -7.14 -1.66
C PHE A 85 -6.39 -7.76 -1.02
N GLU A 86 -7.34 -6.94 -0.61
CA GLU A 86 -8.67 -7.37 -0.18
C GLU A 86 -9.45 -7.91 -1.37
N TYR A 87 -9.90 -9.15 -1.25
CA TYR A 87 -10.68 -9.84 -2.26
C TYR A 87 -12.05 -10.24 -1.70
N TYR A 88 -13.09 -9.88 -2.44
CA TYR A 88 -14.48 -10.02 -2.02
C TYR A 88 -15.22 -11.07 -2.86
N PRO A 89 -15.07 -12.39 -2.58
CA PRO A 89 -15.82 -13.41 -3.31
C PRO A 89 -17.33 -13.38 -2.98
N SER A 90 -17.70 -12.81 -1.83
CA SER A 90 -19.08 -12.60 -1.41
C SER A 90 -19.15 -11.49 -0.36
N MET A 91 -20.19 -10.66 -0.45
CA MET A 91 -20.54 -9.67 0.57
C MET A 91 -21.71 -10.12 1.47
N SER A 92 -22.39 -11.21 1.11
CA SER A 92 -23.48 -11.82 1.89
C SER A 92 -23.05 -13.03 2.73
N GLY A 93 -21.78 -13.42 2.69
CA GLY A 93 -21.26 -14.55 3.48
C GLY A 93 -21.31 -15.92 2.78
N GLY A 94 -21.81 -15.99 1.54
CA GLY A 94 -21.90 -17.23 0.75
C GLY A 94 -20.57 -17.82 0.31
N SER A 95 -19.46 -17.08 0.44
CA SER A 95 -18.10 -17.57 0.25
C SER A 95 -17.14 -16.82 1.17
N ARG A 96 -16.21 -17.55 1.79
CA ARG A 96 -15.22 -16.95 2.70
C ARG A 96 -14.21 -16.11 1.92
N PRO A 97 -13.94 -14.86 2.34
CA PRO A 97 -12.86 -14.09 1.77
C PRO A 97 -11.51 -14.70 2.17
N TYR A 98 -10.51 -14.43 1.33
CA TYR A 98 -9.12 -14.84 1.51
C TYR A 98 -8.24 -13.79 0.86
N PHE A 99 -6.94 -13.76 1.19
CA PHE A 99 -6.00 -12.87 0.54
C PHE A 99 -5.32 -13.57 -0.65
N PRO A 100 -5.58 -13.17 -1.91
CA PRO A 100 -4.84 -13.69 -3.04
C PRO A 100 -3.39 -13.18 -3.00
N VAL A 101 -2.45 -14.03 -3.40
CA VAL A 101 -1.04 -13.65 -3.52
C VAL A 101 -0.65 -13.71 -4.99
N TYR A 102 -0.16 -12.59 -5.51
CA TYR A 102 0.42 -12.46 -6.84
C TYR A 102 1.93 -12.38 -6.74
N ARG A 103 2.63 -12.88 -7.75
CA ARG A 103 4.09 -12.85 -7.81
C ARG A 103 4.58 -12.25 -9.12
N SER A 104 5.55 -11.36 -9.00
CA SER A 104 6.41 -10.91 -10.10
C SER A 104 7.81 -11.51 -9.93
N THR A 105 8.45 -11.85 -11.04
CA THR A 105 9.85 -12.33 -11.08
C THR A 105 10.77 -11.42 -11.89
N ASP A 106 10.24 -10.32 -12.42
CA ASP A 106 10.90 -9.37 -13.31
C ASP A 106 10.96 -7.95 -12.72
N GLY A 107 10.59 -7.77 -11.45
CA GLY A 107 10.73 -6.49 -10.74
C GLY A 107 9.46 -5.65 -10.73
N GLY A 108 8.34 -6.24 -11.15
CA GLY A 108 7.03 -5.60 -11.20
C GLY A 108 6.52 -5.40 -12.62
N GLU A 109 7.28 -5.77 -13.65
CA GLU A 109 6.88 -5.63 -15.06
C GLU A 109 5.71 -6.55 -15.41
N THR A 110 5.70 -7.78 -14.90
CA THR A 110 4.58 -8.72 -15.07
C THR A 110 4.26 -9.46 -13.78
N TRP A 111 2.98 -9.82 -13.65
CA TRP A 111 2.45 -10.49 -12.46
C TRP A 111 1.59 -11.69 -12.81
N SER A 112 1.58 -12.67 -11.91
CA SER A 112 0.71 -13.85 -12.01
C SER A 112 0.18 -14.24 -10.64
N LYS A 113 -1.07 -14.72 -10.59
CA LYS A 113 -1.61 -15.34 -9.37
C LYS A 113 -0.72 -16.52 -8.97
N PHE A 114 -0.36 -16.58 -7.70
CA PHE A 114 0.68 -17.48 -7.20
C PHE A 114 0.16 -18.41 -6.09
N SER A 115 -0.43 -17.85 -5.04
CA SER A 115 -1.00 -18.62 -3.92
C SER A 115 -2.17 -17.84 -3.29
N GLU A 116 -2.72 -18.37 -2.19
CA GLU A 116 -3.85 -17.78 -1.46
C GLU A 116 -3.63 -17.99 0.05
N ILE A 117 -3.99 -17.00 0.86
CA ILE A 117 -3.96 -17.06 2.32
C ILE A 117 -5.41 -17.18 2.80
N HIS A 118 -5.76 -18.34 3.35
CA HIS A 118 -7.10 -18.65 3.84
C HIS A 118 -7.15 -18.59 5.37
N ASP A 119 -8.35 -18.34 5.93
CA ASP A 119 -8.56 -18.46 7.37
C ASP A 119 -8.43 -19.93 7.80
N THR A 120 -7.35 -20.24 8.54
CA THR A 120 -7.05 -21.55 9.10
C THR A 120 -6.81 -21.46 10.61
N SER A 121 -7.18 -20.33 11.22
CA SER A 121 -7.08 -20.06 12.66
C SER A 121 -7.99 -20.97 13.51
N GLY A 122 -8.97 -21.62 12.85
CA GLY A 122 -10.04 -22.38 13.50
C GLY A 122 -11.33 -21.57 13.70
N LYS A 123 -11.32 -20.26 13.42
CA LYS A 123 -12.52 -19.40 13.44
C LYS A 123 -13.43 -19.65 12.23
N ASP A 124 -12.85 -19.93 11.06
CA ASP A 124 -13.57 -20.07 9.79
C ASP A 124 -14.41 -18.84 9.44
N TRP A 125 -13.91 -17.64 9.73
CA TRP A 125 -14.56 -16.36 9.44
C TRP A 125 -14.19 -15.83 8.04
N GLY A 126 -12.96 -16.13 7.62
CA GLY A 126 -12.39 -15.69 6.35
C GLY A 126 -11.58 -14.39 6.49
N LEU A 127 -10.43 -14.34 5.82
CA LEU A 127 -9.53 -13.19 5.82
C LEU A 127 -10.06 -12.12 4.87
N ARG A 128 -10.63 -11.05 5.43
CA ARG A 128 -11.47 -10.09 4.71
C ARG A 128 -10.77 -8.77 4.42
N TYR A 129 -10.19 -8.15 5.45
CA TYR A 129 -9.72 -6.77 5.35
C TYR A 129 -8.24 -6.60 5.69
N GLN A 130 -7.67 -5.55 5.11
CA GLN A 130 -6.39 -4.93 5.39
C GLN A 130 -5.19 -5.89 5.48
N PRO A 131 -4.90 -6.66 4.42
CA PRO A 131 -3.72 -7.51 4.42
C PRO A 131 -2.44 -6.67 4.47
N THR A 132 -1.35 -7.24 5.00
CA THR A 132 0.03 -6.77 4.84
C THR A 132 0.99 -7.95 4.65
N LEU A 133 2.15 -7.69 4.05
CA LEU A 133 3.19 -8.69 3.74
C LEU A 133 4.57 -8.18 4.18
N PHE A 134 5.33 -9.01 4.89
CA PHE A 134 6.65 -8.64 5.39
C PHE A 134 7.62 -9.83 5.33
N GLU A 135 8.74 -9.70 4.61
CA GLU A 135 9.80 -10.71 4.61
C GLU A 135 10.82 -10.43 5.73
N LEU A 136 11.08 -11.44 6.58
CA LEU A 136 12.04 -11.33 7.66
C LEU A 136 13.49 -11.17 7.13
N PRO A 137 14.20 -10.08 7.45
CA PRO A 137 15.56 -9.85 6.97
C PRO A 137 16.60 -10.77 7.63
N HIS A 138 16.32 -11.25 8.84
CA HIS A 138 17.11 -12.21 9.62
C HIS A 138 16.17 -13.20 10.33
N ALA A 139 16.71 -14.18 11.05
CA ALA A 139 15.87 -15.15 11.77
C ALA A 139 15.26 -14.50 13.01
N VAL A 140 13.96 -14.69 13.23
CA VAL A 140 13.21 -14.14 14.38
C VAL A 140 12.39 -15.26 15.01
N GLY A 141 12.62 -15.55 16.30
CA GLY A 141 12.00 -16.68 16.98
C GLY A 141 12.25 -18.01 16.24
N PRO A 142 11.20 -18.78 15.90
CA PRO A 142 11.35 -20.04 15.16
C PRO A 142 11.58 -19.85 13.64
N TRP A 143 11.45 -18.63 13.13
CA TRP A 143 11.42 -18.37 11.70
C TRP A 143 12.82 -18.08 11.14
N PRO A 144 13.27 -18.80 10.10
CA PRO A 144 14.51 -18.45 9.41
C PRO A 144 14.38 -17.12 8.66
N ALA A 145 15.53 -16.50 8.35
CA ALA A 145 15.58 -15.34 7.47
C ALA A 145 14.97 -15.69 6.10
N GLY A 146 14.13 -14.80 5.56
CA GLY A 146 13.39 -15.03 4.31
C GLY A 146 12.01 -15.67 4.47
N THR A 147 11.58 -16.00 5.70
CA THR A 147 10.17 -16.26 5.98
C THR A 147 9.36 -15.02 5.62
N VAL A 148 8.27 -15.21 4.90
CA VAL A 148 7.30 -14.15 4.61
C VAL A 148 6.16 -14.26 5.62
N LEU A 149 5.91 -13.17 6.33
CA LEU A 149 4.77 -13.02 7.21
C LEU A 149 3.65 -12.29 6.48
N ALA A 150 2.42 -12.65 6.81
CA ALA A 150 1.22 -11.93 6.40
C ALA A 150 0.36 -11.68 7.63
N ALA A 151 -0.23 -10.49 7.71
CA ALA A 151 -1.26 -10.19 8.71
C ALA A 151 -2.47 -9.55 8.04
N GLY A 152 -3.63 -9.65 8.68
CA GLY A 152 -4.86 -9.02 8.21
C GLY A 152 -6.04 -9.41 9.08
N ASN A 153 -7.18 -8.77 8.83
CA ASN A 153 -8.39 -8.97 9.60
C ASN A 153 -9.20 -10.18 9.08
N SER A 154 -9.40 -11.16 9.97
CA SER A 154 -10.44 -12.18 9.82
C SER A 154 -11.76 -11.63 10.34
N ILE A 155 -12.80 -11.57 9.50
CA ILE A 155 -14.09 -10.92 9.82
C ILE A 155 -15.26 -11.75 9.24
N PRO A 156 -16.18 -12.24 10.10
CA PRO A 156 -17.32 -13.03 9.65
C PRO A 156 -18.43 -12.12 9.12
N ILE A 157 -19.32 -12.72 8.33
CA ILE A 157 -20.69 -12.21 8.12
C ILE A 157 -21.59 -13.01 9.04
N LEU A 158 -22.41 -12.34 9.83
CA LEU A 158 -23.26 -12.93 10.86
C LEU A 158 -24.61 -13.41 10.30
N ASP A 159 -25.07 -12.81 9.21
CA ASP A 159 -26.32 -13.19 8.56
C ASP A 159 -26.22 -14.55 7.86
N ASP A 160 -27.38 -15.22 7.72
CA ASP A 160 -27.52 -16.27 6.73
C ASP A 160 -27.42 -15.64 5.33
N PRO A 161 -26.55 -16.12 4.42
CA PRO A 161 -26.43 -15.57 3.09
C PRO A 161 -27.72 -15.55 2.27
N GLU A 162 -28.70 -16.40 2.58
CA GLU A 162 -30.02 -16.41 1.93
C GLU A 162 -30.91 -15.24 2.38
N ASP A 163 -30.62 -14.64 3.54
CA ASP A 163 -31.41 -13.54 4.12
C ASP A 163 -30.88 -12.15 3.75
N VAL A 164 -29.65 -12.06 3.21
CA VAL A 164 -29.05 -10.79 2.75
C VAL A 164 -29.56 -10.45 1.34
N PRO A 165 -30.19 -9.27 1.12
CA PRO A 165 -30.66 -8.87 -0.20
C PRO A 165 -29.55 -8.85 -1.26
N GLU A 166 -29.90 -9.16 -2.51
CA GLU A 166 -28.94 -9.14 -3.61
C GLU A 166 -28.29 -7.76 -3.77
N GLY A 167 -26.96 -7.72 -3.71
CA GLY A 167 -26.18 -6.49 -3.80
C GLY A 167 -25.93 -5.77 -2.49
N GLU A 168 -26.46 -6.27 -1.37
CA GLU A 168 -26.18 -5.74 -0.02
C GLU A 168 -25.02 -6.48 0.66
N VAL A 169 -24.49 -5.84 1.71
CA VAL A 169 -23.46 -6.41 2.57
C VAL A 169 -24.14 -6.97 3.81
N GLY A 170 -23.87 -8.23 4.13
CA GLY A 170 -24.36 -8.83 5.37
C GLY A 170 -23.71 -8.17 6.60
N GLU A 171 -24.30 -8.39 7.76
CA GLU A 171 -23.85 -7.87 9.03
C GLU A 171 -22.43 -8.38 9.32
N LEU A 172 -21.46 -7.48 9.30
CA LEU A 172 -20.09 -7.77 9.69
C LEU A 172 -20.04 -8.07 11.20
N GLY A 173 -19.26 -9.07 11.58
CA GLY A 173 -19.00 -9.41 12.98
C GLY A 173 -17.69 -8.83 13.51
N GLU A 174 -17.11 -9.53 14.47
CA GLU A 174 -15.88 -9.13 15.17
C GLU A 174 -14.65 -9.03 14.24
N THR A 175 -13.73 -8.13 14.58
CA THR A 175 -12.41 -8.00 13.94
C THR A 175 -11.36 -8.84 14.66
N SER A 176 -10.53 -9.57 13.91
CA SER A 176 -9.40 -10.33 14.43
C SER A 176 -8.18 -10.18 13.53
N ILE A 177 -7.16 -9.45 13.99
CA ILE A 177 -5.89 -9.35 13.27
C ILE A 177 -5.10 -10.63 13.51
N ASP A 178 -4.98 -11.46 12.47
CA ASP A 178 -4.34 -12.77 12.51
C ASP A 178 -3.02 -12.75 11.74
N LEU A 179 -2.00 -13.43 12.29
CA LEU A 179 -0.68 -13.58 11.71
C LEU A 179 -0.52 -14.96 11.05
N TYR A 180 0.07 -14.96 9.85
CA TYR A 180 0.42 -16.13 9.05
C TYR A 180 1.89 -16.09 8.65
N ALA A 181 2.48 -17.26 8.45
CA ALA A 181 3.87 -17.40 8.01
C ALA A 181 3.99 -18.32 6.80
N SER A 182 4.97 -18.02 5.95
CA SER A 182 5.39 -18.84 4.82
C SER A 182 6.90 -18.98 4.81
N THR A 183 7.39 -20.21 5.00
CA THR A 183 8.83 -20.53 4.92
C THR A 183 9.28 -20.93 3.51
N ASP A 184 8.36 -20.97 2.54
CA ASP A 184 8.58 -21.36 1.15
C ASP A 184 8.35 -20.20 0.17
N ARG A 185 8.55 -18.96 0.66
CA ARG A 185 8.56 -17.73 -0.14
C ARG A 185 7.18 -17.39 -0.71
N GLY A 186 6.15 -17.60 0.09
CA GLY A 186 4.76 -17.30 -0.18
C GLY A 186 4.01 -18.38 -0.94
N GLU A 187 4.52 -19.61 -1.07
CA GLU A 187 3.85 -20.69 -1.80
C GLU A 187 2.76 -21.36 -0.94
N SER A 188 3.05 -21.59 0.34
CA SER A 188 2.10 -22.07 1.34
C SER A 188 2.17 -21.25 2.63
N TRP A 189 1.05 -21.25 3.36
CA TRP A 189 0.85 -20.40 4.54
C TRP A 189 0.32 -21.22 5.71
N GLU A 190 0.85 -20.97 6.90
CA GLU A 190 0.35 -21.51 8.16
C GLU A 190 -0.09 -20.39 9.10
N PHE A 191 -1.19 -20.61 9.81
CA PHE A 191 -1.61 -19.72 10.89
C PHE A 191 -0.59 -19.76 12.04
N VAL A 192 -0.24 -18.60 12.56
CA VAL A 192 0.75 -18.44 13.64
C VAL A 192 0.02 -18.10 14.95
N SER A 193 -0.65 -16.95 14.98
CA SER A 193 -1.33 -16.46 16.18
C SER A 193 -2.36 -15.37 15.82
N THR A 194 -3.17 -14.99 16.80
CA THR A 194 -3.97 -13.76 16.74
C THR A 194 -3.23 -12.66 17.49
N VAL A 195 -2.99 -11.53 16.81
CA VAL A 195 -2.32 -10.36 17.38
C VAL A 195 -3.25 -9.66 18.38
N VAL A 196 -4.47 -9.40 17.91
CA VAL A 196 -5.45 -8.61 18.64
C VAL A 196 -6.86 -8.84 18.07
N THR A 197 -7.86 -8.83 18.94
CA THR A 197 -9.28 -8.90 18.59
C THR A 197 -10.00 -7.64 19.04
N GLY A 198 -10.99 -7.22 18.25
CA GLY A 198 -11.90 -6.12 18.53
C GLY A 198 -13.34 -6.50 18.23
N GLY A 199 -14.25 -5.56 18.44
CA GLY A 199 -15.67 -5.74 18.19
C GLY A 199 -16.04 -5.60 16.71
N LYS A 200 -17.27 -5.17 16.46
CA LYS A 200 -17.91 -5.22 15.16
C LYS A 200 -17.13 -4.39 14.12
N ALA A 201 -16.87 -4.95 12.94
CA ALA A 201 -16.13 -4.31 11.86
C ALA A 201 -16.94 -3.21 11.13
N VAL A 202 -17.42 -2.24 11.89
CA VAL A 202 -18.04 -1.01 11.40
C VAL A 202 -17.28 0.12 12.08
N PRO A 203 -16.59 1.00 11.32
CA PRO A 203 -15.92 2.14 11.93
C PRO A 203 -16.97 3.04 12.56
N TYR A 204 -16.60 3.79 13.59
CA TYR A 204 -17.50 4.65 14.35
C TYR A 204 -18.52 3.84 15.20
N ASP A 205 -19.34 4.53 16.00
CA ASP A 205 -20.47 3.95 16.78
C ASP A 205 -20.13 3.01 17.97
N GLY A 206 -18.96 3.13 18.60
CA GLY A 206 -18.64 2.37 19.82
C GLY A 206 -18.52 0.84 19.59
N ASN A 207 -18.44 0.42 18.33
CA ASN A 207 -18.31 -0.97 17.93
C ASN A 207 -16.97 -1.60 18.33
N SER A 208 -15.99 -0.79 18.73
CA SER A 208 -14.68 -1.21 19.24
C SER A 208 -13.82 -2.10 18.30
N PRO A 209 -13.81 -1.91 16.96
CA PRO A 209 -12.98 -2.72 16.05
C PRO A 209 -11.47 -2.41 16.14
N VAL A 210 -10.67 -3.30 15.54
CA VAL A 210 -9.23 -3.12 15.26
C VAL A 210 -8.95 -3.24 13.76
N TRP A 211 -8.00 -2.48 13.25
CA TRP A 211 -7.82 -2.27 11.81
C TRP A 211 -6.35 -2.23 11.38
N GLU A 212 -6.14 -2.48 10.09
CA GLU A 212 -4.98 -1.96 9.35
C GLU A 212 -3.60 -2.37 9.92
N PRO A 213 -3.33 -3.68 10.06
CA PRO A 213 -2.04 -4.12 10.54
C PRO A 213 -0.90 -3.71 9.59
N GLU A 214 0.19 -3.24 10.17
CA GLU A 214 1.49 -3.10 9.52
C GLU A 214 2.54 -3.86 10.32
N LEU A 215 3.38 -4.64 9.63
CA LEU A 215 4.41 -5.46 10.24
C LEU A 215 5.80 -4.83 10.06
N GLY A 216 6.62 -4.90 11.10
CA GLY A 216 8.01 -4.49 11.06
C GLY A 216 8.85 -5.18 12.13
N LEU A 217 10.13 -4.84 12.22
CA LEU A 217 10.99 -5.22 13.34
C LEU A 217 11.44 -3.98 14.11
N ASP A 218 11.49 -4.06 15.43
CA ASP A 218 12.19 -3.08 16.25
C ASP A 218 13.73 -3.21 16.11
N ASP A 219 14.49 -2.29 16.69
CA ASP A 219 15.96 -2.28 16.62
C ASP A 219 16.60 -3.50 17.31
N ASP A 220 15.89 -4.12 18.26
CA ASP A 220 16.30 -5.37 18.90
C ASP A 220 16.00 -6.63 18.04
N GLY A 221 15.28 -6.47 16.93
CA GLY A 221 14.90 -7.54 16.01
C GLY A 221 13.64 -8.31 16.40
N ASN A 222 12.85 -7.79 17.35
CA ASN A 222 11.55 -8.35 17.71
C ASN A 222 10.49 -7.97 16.67
N LEU A 223 9.51 -8.84 16.47
CA LEU A 223 8.40 -8.57 15.56
C LEU A 223 7.47 -7.53 16.20
N VAL A 224 7.07 -6.52 15.42
CA VAL A 224 6.09 -5.50 15.84
C VAL A 224 4.93 -5.51 14.85
N CYS A 225 3.70 -5.45 15.38
CA CYS A 225 2.50 -5.20 14.61
C CYS A 225 1.87 -3.89 15.08
N TYR A 226 1.87 -2.89 14.20
CA TYR A 226 1.17 -1.62 14.38
C TYR A 226 -0.24 -1.76 13.80
N PHE A 227 -1.22 -1.09 14.38
CA PHE A 227 -2.61 -1.15 13.93
C PHE A 227 -3.39 0.08 14.42
N ALA A 228 -4.55 0.33 13.82
CA ALA A 228 -5.51 1.29 14.35
C ALA A 228 -6.53 0.59 15.26
N ASP A 229 -6.97 1.26 16.32
CA ASP A 229 -7.76 0.66 17.39
C ASP A 229 -8.86 1.60 17.91
N GLU A 230 -10.09 1.10 18.00
CA GLU A 230 -11.25 1.83 18.53
C GLU A 230 -11.74 1.27 19.88
N ARG A 231 -11.09 0.24 20.43
CA ARG A 231 -11.57 -0.44 21.66
C ARG A 231 -11.59 0.44 22.90
N MET A 232 -10.67 1.40 22.97
CA MET A 232 -10.56 2.30 24.11
C MET A 232 -11.58 3.45 24.07
N GLY A 233 -12.41 3.54 23.03
CA GLY A 233 -13.26 4.72 22.85
C GLY A 233 -14.50 4.82 23.70
N SER A 234 -14.82 3.80 24.50
CA SER A 234 -15.92 3.86 25.48
C SER A 234 -15.47 4.17 26.91
N ASP A 235 -14.17 4.02 27.21
CA ASP A 235 -13.64 4.08 28.57
C ASP A 235 -12.59 5.19 28.79
N ASP A 236 -11.88 5.63 27.73
CA ASP A 236 -10.68 6.50 27.85
C ASP A 236 -10.70 7.76 26.94
N ASP A 237 -11.88 8.22 26.51
CA ASP A 237 -12.08 9.45 25.70
C ASP A 237 -11.37 9.46 24.32
N TYR A 238 -10.98 8.30 23.77
CA TYR A 238 -10.40 8.19 22.42
C TYR A 238 -11.49 7.89 21.38
N ASN A 239 -11.38 8.39 20.14
CA ASN A 239 -12.28 7.92 19.07
C ASN A 239 -11.70 6.71 18.33
N GLN A 240 -10.43 6.85 17.94
CA GLN A 240 -9.55 5.81 17.43
C GLN A 240 -8.13 6.18 17.86
N LEU A 241 -7.22 5.23 17.93
CA LEU A 241 -5.80 5.48 18.16
C LEU A 241 -4.93 4.61 17.24
N VAL A 242 -3.65 4.96 17.11
CA VAL A 242 -2.63 4.08 16.55
C VAL A 242 -1.88 3.43 17.70
N ALA A 243 -1.84 2.10 17.70
CA ALA A 243 -1.14 1.30 18.70
C ALA A 243 -0.19 0.30 18.04
N TYR A 244 0.61 -0.35 18.87
CA TYR A 244 1.35 -1.54 18.48
C TYR A 244 1.39 -2.59 19.59
N LYS A 245 1.65 -3.83 19.18
CA LYS A 245 2.08 -4.92 20.06
C LYS A 245 3.40 -5.49 19.53
N ALA A 246 4.31 -5.81 20.44
CA ALA A 246 5.59 -6.43 20.11
C ALA A 246 5.61 -7.91 20.51
N SER A 247 6.42 -8.70 19.81
CA SER A 247 6.59 -10.13 20.02
C SER A 247 8.08 -10.51 20.00
N GLU A 248 8.56 -11.02 21.13
CA GLU A 248 9.95 -11.47 21.32
C GLU A 248 10.18 -12.92 20.84
N ASP A 249 9.11 -13.63 20.46
CA ASP A 249 9.16 -15.04 20.04
C ASP A 249 8.77 -15.25 18.56
N GLY A 250 8.83 -14.20 17.76
CA GLY A 250 8.55 -14.26 16.32
C GLY A 250 7.08 -14.37 15.98
N GLY A 251 6.22 -13.73 16.77
CA GLY A 251 4.78 -13.64 16.55
C GLY A 251 3.97 -14.77 17.18
N GLN A 252 4.54 -15.58 18.06
CA GLN A 252 3.80 -16.67 18.72
C GLN A 252 2.99 -16.16 19.92
N SER A 253 3.52 -15.16 20.61
CA SER A 253 2.84 -14.40 21.65
C SER A 253 3.10 -12.91 21.51
N TRP A 254 2.20 -12.10 22.04
CA TRP A 254 2.25 -10.65 21.92
C TRP A 254 2.21 -9.99 23.30
N GLY A 255 3.12 -9.05 23.53
CA GLY A 255 3.19 -8.27 24.76
C GLY A 255 2.02 -7.29 24.90
N ASP A 256 2.11 -6.44 25.92
CA ASP A 256 1.13 -5.40 26.15
C ASP A 256 1.07 -4.41 24.99
N GLU A 257 -0.10 -3.83 24.79
CA GLU A 257 -0.31 -2.80 23.79
C GLU A 257 0.28 -1.47 24.23
N GLN A 258 0.85 -0.74 23.28
CA GLN A 258 1.46 0.57 23.50
C GLN A 258 0.94 1.56 22.45
N PHE A 259 0.81 2.83 22.82
CA PHE A 259 0.23 3.86 21.95
C PHE A 259 1.30 4.66 21.21
N VAL A 260 1.04 4.92 19.93
CA VAL A 260 1.86 5.77 19.06
C VAL A 260 1.23 7.14 18.89
N ALA A 261 -0.07 7.17 18.61
CA ALA A 261 -0.88 8.37 18.50
C ALA A 261 -2.25 8.12 19.14
N ALA A 262 -2.55 8.82 20.23
CA ALA A 262 -3.78 8.67 21.00
C ALA A 262 -4.19 10.05 21.55
N ILE A 263 -5.25 10.63 20.98
CA ILE A 263 -5.71 11.98 21.31
C ILE A 263 -7.02 11.87 22.10
N PRO A 264 -7.04 12.22 23.40
CA PRO A 264 -8.19 12.02 24.27
C PRO A 264 -9.20 13.18 24.12
N ASP A 265 -9.82 13.29 22.95
CA ASP A 265 -10.79 14.34 22.61
C ASP A 265 -12.12 13.83 22.04
N GLU A 266 -12.33 12.51 22.06
CA GLU A 266 -13.50 11.78 21.54
C GLU A 266 -13.77 11.95 20.02
N THR A 267 -12.96 12.69 19.27
CA THR A 267 -13.24 13.04 17.87
C THR A 267 -12.10 12.74 16.90
N THR A 268 -10.87 12.83 17.36
CA THR A 268 -9.67 12.62 16.56
C THR A 268 -9.39 11.12 16.41
N ARG A 269 -9.11 10.73 15.17
CA ARG A 269 -8.94 9.35 14.72
C ARG A 269 -7.66 9.23 13.90
N PRO A 270 -6.48 9.12 14.55
CA PRO A 270 -5.29 8.70 13.86
C PRO A 270 -5.46 7.24 13.41
N GLY A 271 -5.00 6.89 12.20
CA GLY A 271 -5.21 5.57 11.62
C GLY A 271 -4.29 5.26 10.44
N MET A 272 -4.45 4.05 9.88
CA MET A 272 -3.69 3.59 8.71
C MET A 272 -2.16 3.68 8.87
N PRO A 273 -1.56 3.18 9.97
CA PRO A 273 -0.12 3.29 10.18
C PRO A 273 0.65 2.52 9.11
N THR A 274 1.71 3.13 8.58
CA THR A 274 2.73 2.44 7.77
C THR A 274 4.11 2.84 8.26
N VAL A 275 5.06 1.90 8.29
CA VAL A 275 6.37 2.12 8.94
C VAL A 275 7.50 1.65 8.04
N THR A 276 8.58 2.43 7.97
CA THR A 276 9.80 2.01 7.28
C THR A 276 11.06 2.38 8.08
N PRO A 277 12.08 1.50 8.13
CA PRO A 277 13.37 1.85 8.72
C PRO A 277 14.17 2.78 7.80
N LEU A 278 14.95 3.68 8.41
CA LEU A 278 15.76 4.68 7.75
C LEU A 278 17.27 4.34 7.85
N PRO A 279 18.13 4.88 6.97
CA PRO A 279 19.54 4.50 6.90
C PRO A 279 20.39 4.95 8.10
N ASN A 280 19.86 5.87 8.92
CA ASN A 280 20.47 6.34 10.16
C ASN A 280 20.13 5.46 11.38
N GLY A 281 19.37 4.37 11.19
CA GLY A 281 18.93 3.47 12.26
C GLY A 281 17.62 3.88 12.94
N THR A 282 17.03 5.01 12.59
CA THR A 282 15.71 5.40 13.08
C THR A 282 14.62 4.84 12.18
N TYR A 283 13.37 5.05 12.59
CA TYR A 283 12.17 4.64 11.87
C TYR A 283 11.32 5.86 11.59
N VAL A 284 10.57 5.83 10.49
CA VAL A 284 9.50 6.80 10.22
C VAL A 284 8.18 6.04 10.06
N MET A 285 7.13 6.59 10.65
CA MET A 285 5.75 6.15 10.46
C MET A 285 4.97 7.26 9.77
N SER A 286 4.13 6.93 8.79
CA SER A 286 3.04 7.80 8.37
C SER A 286 1.69 7.24 8.82
N TYR A 287 0.76 8.14 9.10
CA TYR A 287 -0.63 7.82 9.44
C TYR A 287 -1.52 9.01 9.08
N GLU A 288 -2.80 8.76 8.85
CA GLU A 288 -3.80 9.81 8.65
C GLU A 288 -4.30 10.29 10.00
N VAL A 289 -4.67 11.56 10.10
CA VAL A 289 -5.35 12.12 11.27
C VAL A 289 -6.69 12.67 10.85
N ILE A 290 -7.76 11.92 11.13
CA ILE A 290 -9.13 12.34 10.86
C ILE A 290 -9.67 13.05 12.10
N GLY A 291 -10.11 14.30 11.96
CA GLY A 291 -10.72 15.05 13.05
C GLY A 291 -11.09 16.46 12.63
N PRO A 292 -11.91 17.18 13.43
CA PRO A 292 -12.36 18.53 13.12
C PRO A 292 -11.18 19.53 13.01
N ASP A 293 -10.11 19.29 13.76
CA ASP A 293 -8.92 20.14 13.79
C ASP A 293 -7.86 19.79 12.72
N TYR A 294 -8.03 18.68 11.98
CA TYR A 294 -7.01 18.09 11.08
C TYR A 294 -7.47 17.95 9.63
N LEU A 295 -8.31 18.89 9.18
CA LEU A 295 -8.92 18.89 7.84
C LEU A 295 -9.42 17.51 7.39
N TYR A 296 -9.90 16.68 8.33
CA TYR A 296 -10.43 15.32 8.11
C TYR A 296 -9.54 14.42 7.23
N GLY A 297 -8.36 14.05 7.72
CA GLY A 297 -7.54 12.98 7.14
C GLY A 297 -6.13 13.40 6.74
N GLU A 298 -5.61 14.53 7.24
CA GLU A 298 -4.27 14.98 6.92
C GLU A 298 -3.19 13.95 7.30
N VAL A 299 -2.26 13.72 6.37
CA VAL A 299 -1.16 12.78 6.57
C VAL A 299 -0.06 13.41 7.41
N HIS A 300 0.29 12.74 8.50
CA HIS A 300 1.37 13.14 9.40
C HIS A 300 2.46 12.05 9.43
N VAL A 301 3.65 12.45 9.88
CA VAL A 301 4.75 11.54 10.18
C VAL A 301 5.28 11.70 11.60
N LYS A 302 5.66 10.58 12.19
CA LYS A 302 6.47 10.52 13.43
C LYS A 302 7.76 9.74 13.16
N THR A 303 8.77 9.99 13.98
CA THR A 303 9.99 9.19 13.99
C THR A 303 10.17 8.46 15.31
N SER A 304 10.89 7.34 15.25
CA SER A 304 11.25 6.55 16.42
C SER A 304 12.73 6.16 16.33
N PRO A 305 13.48 6.20 17.44
CA PRO A 305 14.87 5.76 17.45
C PRO A 305 15.02 4.23 17.34
N ASP A 306 13.97 3.46 17.66
CA ASP A 306 14.05 2.01 17.82
C ASP A 306 12.84 1.24 17.26
N GLY A 307 11.83 1.94 16.74
CA GLY A 307 10.57 1.36 16.27
C GLY A 307 9.53 1.16 17.37
N ARG A 308 9.80 1.52 18.62
CA ARG A 308 8.88 1.30 19.75
C ARG A 308 8.60 2.57 20.55
N GLU A 309 9.55 3.47 20.62
CA GLU A 309 9.43 4.77 21.29
C GLU A 309 9.07 5.84 20.26
N TRP A 310 7.81 6.29 20.24
CA TRP A 310 7.30 7.26 19.26
C TRP A 310 7.04 8.65 19.85
N GLY A 311 7.49 8.89 21.08
CA GLY A 311 7.26 10.14 21.81
C GLY A 311 5.91 10.20 22.52
N ASP A 312 5.43 11.41 22.81
CA ASP A 312 4.13 11.65 23.43
C ASP A 312 3.00 11.21 22.48
N PRO A 313 2.10 10.28 22.88
CA PRO A 313 0.98 9.86 22.03
C PRO A 313 0.01 10.99 21.66
N THR A 314 -0.06 12.07 22.43
CA THR A 314 -0.93 13.22 22.14
C THR A 314 -0.35 14.17 21.08
N ASP A 315 0.94 14.05 20.78
CA ASP A 315 1.59 14.75 19.68
C ASP A 315 1.30 14.03 18.35
N VAL A 316 0.68 14.70 17.39
CA VAL A 316 0.38 14.11 16.07
C VAL A 316 1.57 14.13 15.11
N GLY A 317 2.72 14.66 15.52
CA GLY A 317 3.92 14.68 14.70
C GLY A 317 3.89 15.77 13.61
N THR A 318 4.65 15.54 12.55
CA THR A 318 4.88 16.55 11.50
C THR A 318 3.91 16.35 10.34
N LEU A 319 3.20 17.41 9.95
CA LEU A 319 2.35 17.41 8.75
C LEU A 319 3.22 17.19 7.49
N VAL A 320 2.80 16.27 6.63
CA VAL A 320 3.39 16.09 5.29
C VAL A 320 2.79 17.12 4.36
N SER A 321 3.51 18.22 4.12
CA SER A 321 3.05 19.28 3.22
C SER A 321 4.19 19.94 2.47
N THR A 322 3.89 20.36 1.24
CA THR A 322 4.79 21.15 0.40
C THR A 322 4.79 22.63 0.83
N ALA A 323 5.80 23.38 0.39
CA ALA A 323 5.90 24.82 0.67
C ALA A 323 4.69 25.64 0.17
N ASP A 324 4.03 25.18 -0.89
CA ASP A 324 2.82 25.79 -1.46
C ASP A 324 1.51 25.26 -0.83
N GLY A 325 1.61 24.39 0.20
CA GLY A 325 0.50 23.94 1.02
C GLY A 325 -0.27 22.74 0.47
N ARG A 326 0.24 22.07 -0.57
CA ARG A 326 -0.29 20.79 -1.04
C ARG A 326 0.02 19.71 0.00
N ARG A 327 -0.93 18.80 0.19
CA ARG A 327 -0.85 17.73 1.19
C ARG A 327 -1.74 16.56 0.79
N PHE A 328 -1.38 15.37 1.23
CA PHE A 328 -2.27 14.22 1.09
C PHE A 328 -3.32 14.21 2.18
N ILE A 329 -4.50 13.71 1.82
CA ILE A 329 -5.53 13.28 2.75
C ILE A 329 -5.85 11.80 2.54
N ASN A 330 -5.99 11.09 3.66
CA ASN A 330 -6.38 9.70 3.80
C ASN A 330 -5.44 8.66 3.15
N GLY A 331 -5.47 7.43 3.65
CA GLY A 331 -4.82 6.27 3.02
C GLY A 331 -3.31 6.38 2.80
N PRO A 332 -2.51 6.90 3.76
CA PRO A 332 -1.09 7.12 3.54
C PRO A 332 -0.29 5.83 3.40
N TYR A 333 0.86 5.95 2.75
CA TYR A 333 1.91 4.94 2.75
C TYR A 333 3.28 5.62 2.76
N VAL A 334 4.20 5.20 3.64
CA VAL A 334 5.58 5.71 3.68
C VAL A 334 6.58 4.65 3.26
N THR A 335 7.61 5.09 2.52
CA THR A 335 8.78 4.27 2.19
C THR A 335 10.02 5.15 2.13
N TRP A 336 11.19 4.53 1.97
CA TRP A 336 12.46 5.22 1.82
C TRP A 336 13.24 4.67 0.63
N THR A 337 13.86 5.56 -0.12
CA THR A 337 14.80 5.24 -1.19
C THR A 337 16.17 5.85 -0.91
N ARG A 338 17.22 5.20 -1.40
CA ARG A 338 18.59 5.73 -1.32
C ARG A 338 18.92 6.81 -2.36
N ALA A 339 18.00 7.11 -3.27
CA ALA A 339 18.15 8.22 -4.22
C ALA A 339 17.89 9.57 -3.54
N GLY A 340 18.32 10.67 -4.17
CA GLY A 340 18.15 12.03 -3.64
C GLY A 340 19.19 12.47 -2.59
N GLY A 341 20.39 11.87 -2.61
CA GLY A 341 21.54 12.33 -1.81
C GLY A 341 22.05 11.34 -0.77
N LYS A 342 22.94 11.80 0.12
CA LYS A 342 23.69 10.94 1.08
C LYS A 342 22.81 10.20 2.08
N ASP A 343 21.69 10.81 2.48
CA ASP A 343 20.75 10.27 3.47
C ASP A 343 19.54 9.60 2.79
N GLY A 344 19.48 9.62 1.46
CA GLY A 344 18.33 9.18 0.68
C GLY A 344 17.13 10.12 0.81
N THR A 345 15.95 9.60 0.51
CA THR A 345 14.69 10.35 0.45
C THR A 345 13.54 9.51 0.99
N ILE A 346 12.75 10.10 1.89
CA ILE A 346 11.46 9.55 2.32
C ILE A 346 10.42 9.88 1.24
N LEU A 347 9.58 8.90 0.88
CA LEU A 347 8.46 9.09 -0.03
C LEU A 347 7.16 8.75 0.68
N VAL A 348 6.16 9.61 0.52
CA VAL A 348 4.81 9.43 1.04
C VAL A 348 3.80 9.52 -0.11
N SER A 349 2.90 8.56 -0.18
CA SER A 349 1.67 8.64 -0.99
C SER A 349 0.46 8.80 -0.08
N GLY A 350 -0.66 9.18 -0.67
CA GLY A 350 -1.98 9.12 -0.05
C GLY A 350 -3.07 8.94 -1.10
N LYS A 351 -4.32 8.96 -0.64
CA LYS A 351 -5.50 8.74 -1.49
C LYS A 351 -5.80 9.93 -2.40
N GLN A 352 -5.68 11.14 -1.87
CA GLN A 352 -5.96 12.38 -2.59
C GLN A 352 -5.00 13.49 -2.19
N LEU A 353 -4.53 14.26 -3.19
CA LEU A 353 -3.76 15.47 -2.98
C LEU A 353 -4.67 16.69 -3.04
N VAL A 354 -4.62 17.51 -2.00
CA VAL A 354 -5.40 18.74 -1.87
C VAL A 354 -4.53 19.93 -1.54
N ASP A 355 -5.02 21.14 -1.80
CA ASP A 355 -4.39 22.39 -1.39
C ASP A 355 -4.76 22.77 0.06
N GLY A 356 -4.29 23.91 0.53
CA GLY A 356 -4.59 24.40 1.88
C GLY A 356 -6.06 24.76 2.13
N ASN A 357 -6.90 24.87 1.09
CA ASN A 357 -8.33 25.08 1.20
C ASN A 357 -9.14 23.78 1.03
N ARG A 358 -8.45 22.64 0.86
CA ARG A 358 -9.00 21.31 0.54
C ARG A 358 -9.59 21.18 -0.86
N ASP A 359 -9.26 22.09 -1.77
CA ASP A 359 -9.56 21.88 -3.18
C ASP A 359 -8.54 20.89 -3.77
N LEU A 360 -8.96 20.11 -4.78
CA LEU A 360 -8.05 19.20 -5.49
C LEU A 360 -6.83 19.97 -6.00
N ALA A 361 -5.64 19.50 -5.65
CA ALA A 361 -4.39 20.16 -6.02
C ALA A 361 -3.83 19.64 -7.35
N GLU A 362 -2.97 20.44 -7.98
CA GLU A 362 -2.16 20.00 -9.12
C GLU A 362 -1.28 18.81 -8.74
N GLY A 363 -1.32 17.76 -9.56
CA GLY A 363 -0.65 16.48 -9.32
C GLY A 363 -1.50 15.44 -8.58
N ASN A 364 -2.77 15.74 -8.26
CA ASN A 364 -3.67 14.78 -7.63
C ASN A 364 -3.81 13.50 -8.48
N GLY A 365 -3.50 12.34 -7.87
CA GLY A 365 -3.47 11.04 -8.56
C GLY A 365 -2.21 10.80 -9.40
N GLU A 366 -1.26 11.74 -9.46
CA GLU A 366 -0.11 11.71 -10.39
C GLU A 366 1.25 11.91 -9.70
N VAL A 367 1.28 12.25 -8.41
CA VAL A 367 2.51 12.53 -7.66
C VAL A 367 2.59 11.75 -6.35
N VAL A 368 3.80 11.65 -5.81
CA VAL A 368 4.08 11.35 -4.40
C VAL A 368 4.83 12.52 -3.78
N LEU A 369 4.86 12.62 -2.46
CA LEU A 369 5.60 13.66 -1.75
C LEU A 369 6.93 13.10 -1.24
N ALA A 370 8.01 13.82 -1.50
CA ALA A 370 9.39 13.46 -1.19
C ALA A 370 10.00 14.41 -0.16
N ASN A 371 10.83 13.88 0.76
CA ASN A 371 11.59 14.69 1.72
C ASN A 371 12.96 14.06 2.02
N SER A 372 14.01 14.87 1.92
CA SER A 372 15.39 14.47 2.20
C SER A 372 15.78 14.61 3.68
N ASN A 373 14.98 15.32 4.48
CA ASN A 373 15.13 15.36 5.93
C ASN A 373 14.50 14.10 6.54
N LEU A 374 15.34 13.25 7.12
CA LEU A 374 14.93 11.95 7.67
C LEU A 374 14.01 12.03 8.90
N ASP A 375 13.81 13.21 9.47
CA ASP A 375 12.83 13.47 10.53
C ASP A 375 11.47 13.96 10.00
N GLY A 376 11.32 14.05 8.67
CA GLY A 376 10.12 14.55 8.00
C GLY A 376 9.91 16.07 8.11
N SER A 377 10.89 16.80 8.66
CA SER A 377 10.82 18.25 8.82
C SER A 377 11.05 19.00 7.50
N GLY A 378 10.67 20.27 7.48
CA GLY A 378 10.80 21.13 6.30
C GLY A 378 9.74 20.86 5.24
N ASP A 379 9.92 21.50 4.09
CA ASP A 379 8.98 21.42 2.99
C ASP A 379 9.16 20.12 2.21
N TRP A 380 8.05 19.44 1.93
CA TRP A 380 8.03 18.28 1.04
C TRP A 380 7.97 18.73 -0.43
N GLU A 381 8.45 17.88 -1.33
CA GLU A 381 8.47 18.15 -2.77
C GLU A 381 7.58 17.14 -3.50
N ALA A 382 6.75 17.60 -4.43
CA ALA A 382 5.98 16.70 -5.28
C ALA A 382 6.89 16.13 -6.39
N VAL A 383 6.89 14.81 -6.53
CA VAL A 383 7.61 14.08 -7.58
C VAL A 383 6.66 13.13 -8.29
N ASP A 384 6.89 12.88 -9.58
CA ASP A 384 6.00 12.06 -10.39
C ASP A 384 5.81 10.66 -9.77
N ALA A 385 4.57 10.17 -9.81
CA ALA A 385 4.20 8.83 -9.37
C ALA A 385 4.13 7.85 -10.56
N PRO A 386 4.43 6.55 -10.36
CA PRO A 386 4.36 5.56 -11.44
C PRO A 386 2.98 5.37 -12.08
N LEU A 387 1.91 5.78 -11.40
CA LEU A 387 0.54 5.73 -11.89
C LEU A 387 -0.07 7.13 -11.98
N SER A 388 -0.95 7.31 -12.98
CA SER A 388 -1.94 8.38 -13.03
C SER A 388 -3.33 7.77 -12.94
N PHE A 389 -4.15 8.22 -11.99
CA PHE A 389 -5.51 7.69 -11.80
C PHE A 389 -6.47 8.77 -11.32
N GLU A 390 -7.74 8.65 -11.72
CA GLU A 390 -8.82 9.49 -11.20
C GLU A 390 -9.05 9.16 -9.73
N THR A 391 -9.04 10.17 -8.85
CA THR A 391 -9.19 9.95 -7.41
C THR A 391 -10.66 10.02 -6.96
N GLU A 392 -10.92 9.79 -5.66
CA GLU A 392 -12.26 9.89 -5.08
C GLU A 392 -12.99 11.20 -5.44
N GLY A 393 -12.31 12.34 -5.35
CA GLY A 393 -12.89 13.65 -5.64
C GLY A 393 -13.24 13.83 -7.12
N ASP A 394 -12.39 13.34 -8.02
CA ASP A 394 -12.63 13.36 -9.47
C ASP A 394 -13.86 12.51 -9.83
N LEU A 395 -14.05 11.42 -9.11
CA LEU A 395 -15.11 10.44 -9.31
C LEU A 395 -16.37 10.74 -8.47
N GLY A 396 -16.51 11.96 -7.95
CA GLY A 396 -17.71 12.41 -7.27
C GLY A 396 -17.96 11.76 -5.90
N GLY A 397 -16.90 11.48 -5.13
CA GLY A 397 -16.99 10.89 -3.79
C GLY A 397 -16.91 9.35 -3.78
N ARG A 398 -16.27 8.76 -4.79
CA ARG A 398 -16.08 7.31 -4.85
C ARG A 398 -14.98 6.85 -3.89
N ALA A 399 -15.36 6.53 -2.67
CA ALA A 399 -14.46 6.28 -1.55
C ALA A 399 -13.42 5.14 -1.72
N PHE A 400 -13.65 4.16 -2.61
CA PHE A 400 -12.80 2.96 -2.70
C PHE A 400 -11.63 3.07 -3.70
N VAL A 401 -11.38 4.25 -4.27
CA VAL A 401 -10.24 4.50 -5.17
C VAL A 401 -9.09 5.13 -4.39
N GLY A 402 -7.85 4.76 -4.72
CA GLY A 402 -6.66 5.25 -4.03
C GLY A 402 -6.40 4.61 -2.67
N TRP A 403 -7.03 3.46 -2.36
CA TRP A 403 -7.11 2.90 -1.01
C TRP A 403 -6.40 1.55 -0.93
N THR A 404 -5.24 1.42 -0.31
CA THR A 404 -4.21 2.46 -0.14
C THR A 404 -3.27 2.45 -1.36
N THR A 405 -2.23 3.27 -1.34
CA THR A 405 -1.29 3.43 -2.46
C THR A 405 0.14 2.98 -2.10
N PRO A 406 0.45 1.67 -1.98
CA PRO A 406 1.80 1.21 -1.62
C PRO A 406 2.88 1.70 -2.57
N LEU A 407 4.05 2.00 -2.00
CA LEU A 407 5.25 2.42 -2.72
C LEU A 407 6.41 1.46 -2.42
N LEU A 408 7.09 0.99 -3.47
CA LEU A 408 8.23 0.09 -3.33
C LEU A 408 9.39 0.50 -4.27
N PRO A 409 10.41 1.21 -3.75
CA PRO A 409 11.59 1.53 -4.51
C PRO A 409 12.34 0.27 -4.98
N SER A 410 12.99 0.36 -6.13
CA SER A 410 13.94 -0.65 -6.59
C SER A 410 15.12 -0.75 -5.62
N ARG A 411 15.84 -1.87 -5.63
CA ARG A 411 17.12 -1.96 -4.88
C ARG A 411 18.13 -0.92 -5.38
N HIS A 412 18.00 -0.60 -6.66
CA HIS A 412 18.46 0.54 -7.45
C HIS A 412 18.28 1.94 -6.85
N GLY A 413 17.17 2.14 -6.13
CA GLY A 413 16.65 3.46 -5.79
C GLY A 413 16.29 4.32 -7.02
N ASP A 414 16.47 3.79 -8.23
CA ASP A 414 16.35 4.45 -9.53
C ASP A 414 15.02 4.17 -10.22
N GLU A 415 14.19 3.27 -9.65
CA GLU A 415 12.82 3.03 -10.09
C GLU A 415 11.92 2.96 -8.86
N LEU A 416 10.64 3.27 -9.07
CA LEU A 416 9.58 3.17 -8.09
C LEU A 416 8.46 2.30 -8.64
N LEU A 417 8.06 1.29 -7.88
CA LEU A 417 6.81 0.57 -8.09
C LEU A 417 5.72 1.21 -7.22
N GLN A 418 4.55 1.43 -7.79
CA GLN A 418 3.34 1.85 -7.09
C GLN A 418 2.22 0.88 -7.40
N LEU A 419 1.37 0.60 -6.41
CA LEU A 419 0.10 -0.09 -6.61
C LEU A 419 -1.02 0.78 -6.03
N THR A 420 -2.23 0.67 -6.57
CA THR A 420 -3.42 1.23 -5.91
C THR A 420 -4.71 0.59 -6.44
N SER A 421 -5.82 0.81 -5.75
CA SER A 421 -7.15 0.52 -6.28
C SER A 421 -7.59 1.64 -7.23
N VAL A 422 -7.99 1.31 -8.46
CA VAL A 422 -8.49 2.27 -9.45
C VAL A 422 -9.88 1.89 -9.92
N ALA A 423 -10.63 2.87 -10.43
CA ALA A 423 -11.98 2.66 -10.93
C ALA A 423 -12.04 1.69 -12.14
N ASP A 424 -12.80 0.61 -12.01
CA ASP A 424 -13.25 -0.27 -13.09
C ASP A 424 -14.78 -0.22 -13.23
N GLY A 425 -15.27 0.58 -14.18
CA GLY A 425 -16.70 0.85 -14.32
C GLY A 425 -17.27 1.63 -13.12
N PRO A 426 -18.60 1.57 -12.89
CA PRO A 426 -19.28 2.48 -11.96
C PRO A 426 -18.98 2.20 -10.48
N ASN A 427 -18.86 0.92 -10.09
CA ASN A 427 -18.85 0.51 -8.67
C ASN A 427 -17.71 -0.43 -8.28
N LEU A 428 -16.94 -0.97 -9.23
CA LEU A 428 -15.86 -1.93 -8.96
C LEU A 428 -14.48 -1.30 -9.09
N CYS A 429 -13.56 -1.64 -8.22
CA CYS A 429 -12.18 -1.22 -8.32
C CYS A 429 -11.32 -2.41 -8.72
N GLU A 430 -10.41 -2.18 -9.65
CA GLU A 430 -9.31 -3.08 -9.98
C GLU A 430 -8.03 -2.67 -9.24
N ILE A 431 -7.08 -3.60 -9.11
CA ILE A 431 -5.75 -3.28 -8.59
C ILE A 431 -4.83 -3.02 -9.77
N SER A 432 -4.35 -1.79 -9.89
CA SER A 432 -3.39 -1.38 -10.90
C SER A 432 -2.01 -1.14 -10.31
N TYR A 433 -0.99 -1.27 -11.16
CA TYR A 433 0.41 -1.07 -10.79
C TYR A 433 1.16 -0.31 -11.87
N GLY A 434 2.14 0.48 -11.42
CA GLY A 434 3.05 1.21 -12.28
C GLY A 434 4.49 1.04 -11.81
N VAL A 435 5.42 0.87 -12.73
CA VAL A 435 6.87 0.96 -12.48
C VAL A 435 7.41 2.07 -13.36
N GLN A 436 8.07 3.05 -12.77
CA GLN A 436 8.74 4.09 -13.54
C GLN A 436 10.10 4.42 -12.95
N SER A 437 10.92 5.12 -13.73
CA SER A 437 12.16 5.69 -13.23
C SER A 437 11.90 6.75 -12.17
N LEU A 438 12.75 6.79 -11.15
CA LEU A 438 12.65 7.73 -10.04
C LEU A 438 13.84 8.70 -10.06
N PRO A 439 13.78 9.77 -10.87
CA PRO A 439 14.84 10.78 -10.91
C PRO A 439 14.70 11.70 -9.69
N LEU A 440 15.41 11.39 -8.61
CA LEU A 440 15.62 12.30 -7.48
C LEU A 440 17.01 12.90 -7.60
N ASP A 441 17.09 14.22 -7.75
CA ASP A 441 18.36 14.94 -7.93
C ASP A 441 19.34 14.65 -6.79
N ASP A 442 20.58 14.30 -7.14
CA ASP A 442 21.67 14.01 -6.20
C ASP A 442 22.12 15.25 -5.41
N GLY A 443 21.68 16.45 -5.82
CA GLY A 443 22.00 17.73 -5.19
C GLY A 443 23.49 17.99 -4.97
N THR A 444 24.38 17.47 -5.83
CA THR A 444 25.85 17.50 -5.64
C THR A 444 26.43 18.86 -5.32
#